data_AF-A0AAE1A7I4-F1
#
_entry.id   AF-A0AAE1A7I4-F1
#
_cell.length_a   1.000
_cell.length_b   1.000
_cell.length_c   1.000
_cell.angle_alpha   90.00
_cell.angle_beta   90.00
_cell.angle_gamma   90.00
#
_symmetry.space_group_name_H-M   'P 1'
#
loop_
_entity.id
_entity.type
_entity.pdbx_description
1 polymer ?
#
loop_
_entity_poly.entity_id
_entity_poly.type
_entity_poly.pdbx_seq_one_letter_code
_entity_poly.pdbx_strand_id
1 'polypeptide(L)'
;MAFNHLQPRDDWELNCLILKICQSLDQTEFEQLKLLCSSFNHVSRRVSDTLTTPETFFQYLKERRIIDRDNLLLLQTFLCHIGRDDLRKMAADYASQIGDTLHFITPGS
;
A
#
# COMPACT_ATOMS: atom_id res chain seq x y z
N MET A 1 30.65 -9.99 -19.53
CA MET A 1 29.64 -10.11 -18.45
C MET A 1 28.79 -8.86 -18.50
N ALA A 2 27.53 -8.98 -18.91
CA ALA A 2 26.65 -7.84 -19.16
C ALA A 2 25.90 -7.46 -17.88
N PHE A 3 26.19 -6.28 -17.32
CA PHE A 3 25.42 -5.66 -16.24
C PHE A 3 24.15 -4.99 -16.81
N ASN A 4 23.35 -5.71 -17.60
CA ASN A 4 22.24 -5.12 -18.36
C ASN A 4 20.86 -5.24 -17.69
N HIS A 5 20.73 -5.67 -16.44
CA HIS A 5 19.41 -5.93 -15.82
C HIS A 5 19.20 -5.23 -14.47
N LEU A 6 19.99 -4.21 -14.15
CA LEU A 6 19.65 -3.29 -13.07
C LEU A 6 18.95 -2.07 -13.66
N GLN A 7 17.72 -2.26 -14.15
CA GLN A 7 16.81 -1.13 -14.15
C GLN A 7 16.61 -0.74 -12.69
N PRO A 8 16.69 0.55 -12.32
CA PRO A 8 16.13 0.99 -11.04
C PRO A 8 14.72 0.40 -11.01
N ARG A 9 14.33 -0.35 -9.97
CA ARG A 9 12.90 -0.62 -9.80
C ARG A 9 12.25 0.75 -9.71
N ASP A 10 11.51 1.16 -10.72
CA ASP A 10 10.92 2.50 -10.88
C ASP A 10 9.93 2.89 -9.74
N ASP A 11 9.84 2.07 -8.68
CA ASP A 11 8.95 2.18 -7.52
C ASP A 11 9.71 2.37 -6.19
N TRP A 12 10.98 2.80 -6.20
CA TRP A 12 11.72 2.95 -4.94
C TRP A 12 11.02 3.92 -3.97
N GLU A 13 10.43 5.01 -4.49
CA GLU A 13 9.68 5.99 -3.70
C GLU A 13 8.40 5.35 -3.09
N LEU A 14 7.69 4.52 -3.88
CA LEU A 14 6.54 3.76 -3.40
C LEU A 14 6.95 2.77 -2.31
N ASN A 15 8.08 2.09 -2.48
CA ASN A 15 8.61 1.16 -1.46
C ASN A 15 8.91 1.91 -0.15
N CYS A 16 9.49 3.11 -0.23
CA CYS A 16 9.72 3.94 0.95
C CYS A 16 8.41 4.35 1.63
N LEU A 17 7.38 4.75 0.87
CA LEU A 17 6.06 5.05 1.42
C LEU A 17 5.46 3.83 2.14
N ILE A 18 5.42 2.68 1.46
CA ILE A 18 4.86 1.44 2.02
C ILE A 18 5.61 0.99 3.27
N LEU A 19 6.95 1.09 3.29
CA LEU A 19 7.74 0.76 4.47
C LEU A 19 7.42 1.67 5.66
N LYS A 20 7.25 2.97 5.44
CA LYS A 20 6.84 3.91 6.50
C LYS A 20 5.45 3.57 7.04
N ILE A 21 4.52 3.20 6.16
CA ILE A 21 3.19 2.72 6.55
C ILE A 21 3.32 1.45 7.39
N CYS A 22 4.07 0.44 6.93
CA CYS A 22 4.28 -0.82 7.66
C CYS A 22 4.82 -0.57 9.08
N GLN A 23 5.82 0.31 9.22
CA GLN A 23 6.43 0.66 10.50
C GLN A 23 5.50 1.43 11.44
N SER A 24 4.46 2.06 10.89
CA SER A 24 3.52 2.89 11.65
C SER A 24 2.23 2.16 12.02
N LEU A 25 2.04 0.93 11.53
CA LEU A 25 0.89 0.10 11.83
C LEU A 25 1.15 -0.74 13.09
N ASP A 26 0.18 -0.77 13.99
CA ASP A 26 0.17 -1.75 15.07
C ASP A 26 -0.44 -3.09 14.61
N GLN A 27 -0.37 -4.10 15.48
CA GLN A 27 -0.89 -5.44 15.18
C GLN A 27 -2.41 -5.44 14.96
N THR A 28 -3.16 -4.62 15.70
CA THR A 28 -4.62 -4.56 15.59
C THR A 28 -5.02 -3.97 14.25
N GLU A 29 -4.38 -2.86 13.86
CA GLU A 29 -4.58 -2.22 12.56
C GLU A 29 -4.20 -3.15 11.42
N PHE A 30 -3.11 -3.90 11.55
CA PHE A 30 -2.70 -4.87 10.55
C PHE A 30 -3.71 -6.00 10.35
N GLU A 31 -4.26 -6.57 11.43
CA GLU A 31 -5.30 -7.59 11.31
C GLU A 31 -6.60 -7.03 10.70
N GLN A 32 -6.94 -5.76 10.97
CA GLN A 32 -8.07 -5.10 10.31
C GLN A 32 -7.82 -4.96 8.80
N LEU A 33 -6.61 -4.59 8.37
CA LEU A 33 -6.26 -4.54 6.95
C LEU A 33 -6.41 -5.90 6.25
N LYS A 34 -5.97 -6.98 6.91
CA LYS A 34 -6.13 -8.35 6.39
C LYS A 34 -7.60 -8.73 6.24
N LEU A 35 -8.44 -8.36 7.21
CA LEU A 35 -9.88 -8.60 7.17
C LEU A 35 -10.54 -7.84 6.02
N LEU A 36 -10.22 -6.55 5.86
CA LEU A 36 -10.74 -5.72 4.77
C LEU A 36 -10.36 -6.29 3.41
N CYS A 37 -9.08 -6.61 3.22
CA CYS A 37 -8.58 -7.15 1.96
C CYS A 37 -9.23 -8.50 1.59
N SER A 38 -9.53 -9.33 2.59
CA SER A 38 -10.28 -10.57 2.41
C SER A 38 -11.73 -10.32 2.01
N SER A 39 -12.36 -9.29 2.59
CA SER A 39 -13.76 -8.92 2.32
C SER A 39 -13.97 -8.40 0.90
N PHE A 40 -12.96 -7.76 0.31
CA PHE A 40 -12.95 -7.32 -1.09
C PHE A 40 -12.55 -8.40 -2.10
N ASN A 41 -12.39 -9.67 -1.67
CA ASN A 41 -11.92 -10.79 -2.49
C ASN A 41 -10.54 -10.59 -3.16
N HIS A 42 -9.73 -9.64 -2.67
CA HIS A 42 -8.38 -9.40 -3.18
C HIS A 42 -7.38 -10.44 -2.66
N VAL A 43 -7.61 -10.95 -1.46
CA VAL A 43 -6.78 -11.97 -0.80
C VAL A 43 -7.70 -13.08 -0.30
N SER A 44 -7.47 -14.32 -0.76
CA SER A 44 -8.18 -15.47 -0.19
C SER A 44 -7.79 -15.67 1.27
N ARG A 45 -8.71 -16.16 2.11
CA ARG A 45 -8.44 -16.40 3.54
C ARG A 45 -7.15 -17.23 3.78
N ARG A 46 -6.95 -18.29 3.00
CA ARG A 46 -5.75 -19.14 3.07
C ARG A 46 -4.45 -18.38 2.81
N VAL A 47 -4.47 -17.42 1.89
CA VAL A 47 -3.31 -16.56 1.60
C VAL A 47 -3.16 -15.52 2.70
N SER A 48 -4.25 -14.93 3.18
CA SER A 48 -4.21 -13.97 4.29
C SER A 48 -3.54 -14.55 5.53
N ASP A 49 -3.82 -15.82 5.84
CA ASP A 49 -3.22 -16.52 6.99
C ASP A 49 -1.69 -16.70 6.88
N THR A 50 -1.13 -16.70 5.66
CA THR A 50 0.34 -16.78 5.45
C THR A 50 1.02 -15.42 5.46
N LEU A 51 0.26 -14.33 5.38
CA LEU A 51 0.76 -12.95 5.43
C LEU A 51 0.81 -12.52 6.90
N THR A 52 1.94 -12.81 7.56
CA THR A 52 2.14 -12.61 9.01
C THR A 52 2.72 -11.25 9.38
N THR A 53 3.19 -10.47 8.41
CA THR A 53 3.79 -9.15 8.63
C THR A 53 3.22 -8.12 7.66
N PRO A 54 3.12 -6.83 8.03
CA PRO A 54 2.69 -5.78 7.11
C PRO A 54 3.49 -5.76 5.82
N GLU A 55 4.80 -5.96 5.87
CA GLU A 55 5.69 -5.92 4.72
C GLU A 55 5.36 -7.01 3.71
N THR A 56 5.20 -8.27 4.16
CA THR A 56 4.82 -9.38 3.27
C THR A 56 3.42 -9.19 2.71
N PHE A 57 2.50 -8.63 3.49
CA PHE A 57 1.15 -8.30 3.03
C PHE A 57 1.15 -7.25 1.91
N PHE A 58 1.81 -6.11 2.12
CA PHE A 58 1.86 -5.07 1.09
C PHE A 58 2.70 -5.49 -0.13
N GLN A 59 3.78 -6.26 0.06
CA GLN A 59 4.53 -6.85 -1.05
C GLN A 59 3.63 -7.75 -1.91
N TYR A 60 2.78 -8.58 -1.29
CA TYR A 60 1.80 -9.39 -2.01
C TYR A 60 0.82 -8.53 -2.83
N LEU A 61 0.30 -7.44 -2.26
CA LEU A 61 -0.62 -6.54 -2.99
C LEU A 61 0.06 -5.86 -4.17
N LYS A 62 1.33 -5.47 -4.03
CA LYS A 62 2.12 -4.88 -5.11
C LYS A 62 2.37 -5.84 -6.25
N GLU A 63 2.79 -7.08 -5.94
CA GLU A 63 3.05 -8.11 -6.95
C GLU A 63 1.80 -8.47 -7.76
N ARG A 64 0.62 -8.27 -7.17
CA ARG A 64 -0.69 -8.46 -7.80
C ARG A 64 -1.22 -7.21 -8.51
N ARG A 65 -0.48 -6.09 -8.53
CA ARG A 65 -0.93 -4.78 -9.07
C ARG A 65 -2.24 -4.29 -8.43
N ILE A 66 -2.47 -4.68 -7.18
CA ILE A 66 -3.60 -4.19 -6.38
C ILE A 66 -3.28 -2.80 -5.82
N ILE A 67 -2.02 -2.58 -5.49
CA ILE A 67 -1.44 -1.27 -5.16
C ILE A 67 -0.22 -1.11 -6.03
N ASP A 68 -0.16 -0.02 -6.79
CA ASP A 68 1.03 0.35 -7.55
C ASP A 68 1.16 1.87 -7.65
N ARG A 69 2.20 2.34 -8.35
CA ARG A 69 2.50 3.76 -8.48
C ARG A 69 1.38 4.53 -9.18
N ASP A 70 0.62 3.87 -10.04
CA ASP A 70 -0.41 4.50 -10.87
C ASP A 70 -1.77 4.49 -10.17
N ASN A 71 -1.96 3.65 -9.15
CA ASN A 71 -3.21 3.53 -8.41
C ASN A 71 -3.03 3.26 -6.91
N LEU A 72 -3.32 4.29 -6.11
CA LEU A 72 -3.29 4.24 -4.64
C LEU A 72 -4.68 4.29 -4.00
N LEU A 73 -5.76 4.21 -4.77
CA LEU A 73 -7.13 4.28 -4.24
C LEU A 73 -7.37 3.23 -3.16
N LEU A 74 -6.93 1.99 -3.40
CA LEU A 74 -7.16 0.93 -2.42
C LEU A 74 -6.35 1.15 -1.15
N LEU A 75 -5.09 1.59 -1.28
CA LEU A 75 -4.25 1.94 -0.13
C LEU A 75 -4.93 3.01 0.72
N GLN A 76 -5.39 4.11 0.11
CA GLN A 76 -6.09 5.17 0.83
C GLN A 76 -7.43 4.72 1.42
N THR A 77 -8.16 3.85 0.72
CA THR A 77 -9.41 3.26 1.23
C THR A 77 -9.17 2.46 2.49
N PHE A 78 -8.14 1.62 2.47
CA PHE A 78 -7.72 0.82 3.62
C PHE A 78 -7.33 1.70 4.81
N LEU A 79 -6.46 2.68 4.59
CA LEU A 79 -6.02 3.61 5.64
C LEU A 79 -7.19 4.42 6.21
N CYS A 80 -8.14 4.83 5.37
CA CYS A 80 -9.38 5.47 5.81
C CYS A 80 -10.23 4.57 6.70
N HIS A 81 -10.39 3.29 6.35
CA HIS A 81 -11.24 2.36 7.10
C HIS A 81 -10.67 2.02 8.49
N ILE A 82 -9.34 1.98 8.63
CA ILE A 82 -8.69 1.76 9.92
C ILE A 82 -8.50 3.08 10.71
N GLY A 83 -9.03 4.21 10.22
CA GLY A 83 -8.96 5.50 10.90
C GLY A 83 -7.59 6.18 10.86
N ARG A 84 -6.68 5.74 9.98
CA ARG A 84 -5.31 6.28 9.83
C ARG A 84 -5.24 7.37 8.79
N ASP A 85 -5.92 8.47 9.11
CA ASP A 85 -5.98 9.68 8.29
C ASP A 85 -4.60 10.34 8.08
N ASP A 86 -3.68 10.19 9.04
CA ASP A 86 -2.28 10.60 8.93
C ASP A 86 -1.56 9.86 7.79
N LEU A 87 -1.67 8.53 7.77
CA LEU A 87 -1.06 7.70 6.74
C LEU A 87 -1.77 7.88 5.39
N ARG A 88 -3.11 8.04 5.39
CA ARG A 88 -3.89 8.32 4.19
C ARG A 88 -3.43 9.62 3.52
N LYS A 89 -3.22 10.68 4.31
CA LYS A 89 -2.67 11.97 3.82
C LYS A 89 -1.26 11.79 3.27
N MET A 90 -0.39 11.07 3.96
CA MET A 90 0.95 10.76 3.45
C MET A 90 0.92 10.07 2.07
N ALA A 91 -0.01 9.14 1.86
CA ALA A 91 -0.21 8.50 0.55
C ALA A 91 -0.77 9.46 -0.51
N ALA A 92 -1.66 10.39 -0.12
CA ALA A 92 -2.18 11.44 -1.00
C ALA A 92 -1.09 12.42 -1.43
N ASP A 93 -0.25 12.85 -0.48
CA ASP A 93 0.86 13.77 -0.72
C ASP A 93 1.88 13.15 -1.68
N TYR A 94 2.20 11.86 -1.49
CA TYR A 94 3.03 11.09 -2.41
C TYR A 94 2.44 11.05 -3.83
N ALA A 95 1.15 10.72 -3.97
CA ALA A 95 0.48 10.69 -5.27
C ALA A 95 0.48 12.06 -5.96
N SER A 96 0.30 13.12 -5.19
CA SER A 96 0.34 14.51 -5.68
C SER A 96 1.74 14.93 -6.15
N GLN A 97 2.79 14.43 -5.50
CA GLN A 97 4.18 14.73 -5.88
C GLN A 97 4.62 14.03 -7.17
N ILE A 98 4.14 12.82 -7.40
CA ILE A 98 4.53 12.03 -8.58
C ILE A 98 3.78 12.47 -9.84
N GLY A 99 2.52 12.90 -9.71
CA GLY A 99 1.66 13.18 -10.86
C GLY A 99 1.13 11.90 -11.51
N ASP A 100 0.00 11.99 -12.20
CA ASP A 100 -0.62 10.87 -12.94
C ASP A 100 -0.99 9.61 -12.12
N THR A 101 -0.89 9.65 -10.78
CA THR A 101 -1.37 8.60 -9.87
C THR A 101 -2.86 8.79 -9.55
N LEU A 102 -3.66 7.74 -9.73
CA LEU A 102 -5.05 7.71 -9.30
C LEU A 102 -5.14 7.60 -7.77
N HIS A 103 -5.71 8.63 -7.14
CA HIS A 103 -5.85 8.73 -5.69
C HIS A 103 -7.05 9.62 -5.31
N PHE A 104 -7.55 9.47 -4.08
CA PHE A 104 -8.49 10.40 -3.48
C PHE A 104 -7.78 11.69 -3.10
N ILE A 105 -8.38 12.81 -3.52
CA ILE A 105 -8.01 14.15 -3.07
C ILE A 105 -8.65 14.35 -1.69
N THR A 106 -7.84 14.67 -0.69
CA THR A 106 -8.37 15.18 0.59
C THR A 106 -8.74 16.65 0.39
N PRO A 107 -10.02 17.06 0.43
CA PRO A 107 -10.35 18.48 0.42
C PRO A 107 -9.72 19.14 1.64
N GLY A 108 -9.08 20.30 1.41
CA GLY A 108 -8.20 20.96 2.37
C GLY A 108 -8.82 21.09 3.77
N SER A 109 -8.03 20.69 4.77
CA SER A 109 -8.21 21.03 6.18
C SER A 109 -8.06 22.53 6.44
#